data_AF-A0A0P9EN58-F1
#
_entry.id   AF-A0A0P9EN58-F1
#
_cell.length_a   1.000
_cell.length_b   1.000
_cell.length_c   1.000
_cell.angle_alpha   90.00
_cell.angle_beta   90.00
_cell.angle_gamma   90.00
#
_symmetry.space_group_name_H-M   'P 1'
#
loop_
_entity.id
_entity.type
_entity.pdbx_description
1 polymer ?
#
loop_
_entity_poly.entity_id
_entity_poly.type
_entity_poly.pdbx_seq_one_letter_code
_entity_poly.pdbx_strand_id
1 'polypeptide(L)'
;MPRERWLKTAYAYLYIRDFDAARRAFEQAIAEDPDNPETYFHASVTALRNGEIAYAEEAAAKAAELAPDNSLYVAHLGAVRAEVLVLKAEKALGEGLILESKQLLEDALTADPLCERAYELQQALEQSG
;
A
#
# COMPACT_ATOMS: atom_id res chain seq x y z
N MET A 1 -15.92 -7.71 -21.65
CA MET A 1 -16.48 -6.48 -21.04
C MET A 1 -15.39 -5.41 -20.96
N PRO A 2 -15.71 -4.10 -20.96
CA PRO A 2 -14.72 -3.01 -20.99
C PRO A 2 -13.75 -2.98 -19.79
N ARG A 3 -14.23 -3.26 -18.56
CA ARG A 3 -13.39 -3.35 -17.34
C ARG A 3 -12.23 -4.33 -17.47
N GLU A 4 -12.52 -5.53 -17.97
CA GLU A 4 -11.52 -6.60 -18.13
C GLU A 4 -10.39 -6.19 -19.09
N ARG A 5 -10.69 -5.32 -20.06
CA ARG A 5 -9.71 -4.75 -20.97
C ARG A 5 -8.78 -3.78 -20.23
N TRP A 6 -9.33 -2.89 -19.41
CA TRP A 6 -8.52 -1.93 -18.64
C TRP A 6 -7.63 -2.61 -17.60
N LEU A 7 -8.11 -3.67 -16.93
CA LEU A 7 -7.28 -4.48 -16.03
C LEU A 7 -6.11 -5.16 -16.76
N LYS A 8 -6.37 -5.78 -17.92
CA LYS A 8 -5.32 -6.38 -18.76
C LYS A 8 -4.30 -5.35 -19.22
N THR A 9 -4.75 -4.15 -19.57
CA THR A 9 -3.88 -3.03 -19.96
C THR A 9 -3.04 -2.53 -18.79
N ALA A 10 -3.62 -2.37 -17.60
CA ALA A 10 -2.88 -1.97 -16.40
C ALA A 10 -1.78 -2.99 -16.05
N TYR A 11 -2.06 -4.29 -16.16
CA TYR A 11 -1.05 -5.33 -15.98
C TYR A 11 0.05 -5.31 -17.02
N ALA A 12 -0.28 -5.03 -18.29
CA ALA A 12 0.73 -4.86 -19.33
C ALA A 12 1.64 -3.64 -19.04
N TYR A 13 1.08 -2.55 -18.53
CA TYR A 13 1.86 -1.37 -18.15
C TYR A 13 2.75 -1.60 -16.92
N LEU A 14 2.28 -2.37 -15.93
CA LEU A 14 3.13 -2.85 -14.83
C LEU A 14 4.32 -3.67 -15.33
N TYR A 15 4.10 -4.53 -16.33
CA TYR A 15 5.16 -5.36 -16.90
C TYR A 15 6.26 -4.54 -17.57
N ILE A 16 5.91 -3.41 -18.20
CA ILE A 16 6.87 -2.49 -18.81
C ILE A 16 7.31 -1.34 -17.88
N ARG A 17 6.91 -1.37 -16.60
CA ARG A 17 7.19 -0.36 -15.56
C ARG A 17 6.73 1.06 -15.90
N ASP A 18 5.71 1.19 -16.75
CA ASP A 18 5.05 2.47 -17.04
C ASP A 18 3.91 2.65 -16.04
N PHE A 19 4.27 3.11 -14.85
CA PHE A 19 3.33 3.22 -13.74
C PHE A 19 2.30 4.34 -13.95
N ASP A 20 2.65 5.41 -14.67
CA ASP A 20 1.72 6.48 -15.05
C ASP A 20 0.61 5.95 -15.96
N ALA A 21 0.97 5.13 -16.95
CA ALA A 21 -0.01 4.51 -17.83
C ALA A 21 -0.86 3.45 -17.09
N ALA A 22 -0.27 2.70 -16.16
CA ALA A 22 -1.01 1.78 -15.29
C ALA A 22 -2.03 2.53 -14.41
N ARG A 23 -1.63 3.66 -13.82
CA ARG A 23 -2.51 4.53 -13.01
C ARG A 23 -3.71 5.01 -13.82
N ARG A 24 -3.48 5.57 -15.01
CA ARG A 24 -4.56 6.00 -15.92
C ARG A 24 -5.50 4.84 -16.29
N ALA A 25 -4.95 3.63 -16.52
CA ALA A 25 -5.77 2.46 -16.82
C ALA A 25 -6.65 2.05 -15.63
N PHE A 26 -6.14 2.14 -14.40
CA PHE A 26 -6.95 1.93 -13.19
C PHE A 26 -8.00 3.02 -12.98
N GLU A 27 -7.68 4.30 -13.21
CA GLU A 27 -8.65 5.39 -13.14
C GLU A 27 -9.82 5.17 -14.11
N GLN A 28 -9.55 4.72 -15.34
CA GLN A 28 -10.60 4.35 -16.29
C GLN A 28 -11.39 3.12 -15.82
N ALA A 29 -10.71 2.10 -15.29
CA ALA A 29 -11.38 0.92 -14.75
C ALA A 29 -12.30 1.26 -13.57
N ILE A 30 -11.90 2.19 -12.71
CA ILE A 30 -12.70 2.70 -11.58
C ILE A 30 -13.89 3.51 -12.10
N ALA A 31 -13.70 4.36 -13.10
CA ALA A 31 -14.79 5.15 -13.69
C ALA A 31 -15.89 4.27 -14.32
N GLU A 32 -15.53 3.12 -14.88
CA GLU A 32 -16.46 2.15 -15.47
C GLU A 32 -17.19 1.30 -14.42
N ASP A 33 -16.55 1.02 -13.27
CA ASP A 33 -17.09 0.14 -12.23
C ASP A 33 -16.59 0.61 -10.84
N PRO A 34 -17.20 1.67 -10.28
CA PRO A 34 -16.72 2.34 -9.07
C PRO A 34 -16.97 1.53 -7.79
N ASP A 35 -17.78 0.49 -7.85
CA ASP A 35 -18.14 -0.36 -6.70
C ASP A 35 -17.36 -1.68 -6.70
N ASN A 36 -16.40 -1.85 -7.62
CA ASN A 36 -15.60 -3.07 -7.67
C ASN A 36 -14.33 -2.98 -6.79
N PRO A 37 -14.28 -3.67 -5.64
CA PRO A 37 -13.14 -3.62 -4.72
C PRO A 37 -11.84 -4.14 -5.35
N GLU A 38 -11.93 -5.09 -6.29
CA GLU A 38 -10.76 -5.66 -6.96
C GLU A 38 -9.98 -4.61 -7.77
N THR A 39 -10.66 -3.65 -8.40
CA THR A 39 -9.98 -2.58 -9.16
C THR A 39 -9.13 -1.72 -8.22
N TYR A 40 -9.70 -1.32 -7.07
CA TYR A 40 -8.98 -0.51 -6.08
C TYR A 40 -7.83 -1.29 -5.43
N PHE A 41 -8.03 -2.58 -5.16
CA PHE A 41 -6.95 -3.44 -4.69
C PHE A 41 -5.78 -3.45 -5.68
N HIS A 42 -6.02 -3.69 -6.96
CA HIS A 42 -4.93 -3.69 -7.95
C HIS A 42 -4.31 -2.30 -8.16
N ALA A 43 -5.11 -1.24 -8.14
CA ALA A 43 -4.61 0.14 -8.18
C ALA A 43 -3.66 0.42 -7.02
N SER A 44 -4.00 -0.02 -5.80
CA SER A 44 -3.16 0.17 -4.61
C SER A 44 -1.83 -0.60 -4.70
N VAL A 45 -1.85 -1.84 -5.19
CA VAL A 45 -0.65 -2.66 -5.40
C VAL A 45 0.30 -1.98 -6.39
N THR A 46 -0.25 -1.43 -7.47
CA THR A 46 0.52 -0.69 -8.46
C THR A 46 1.10 0.60 -7.89
N ALA A 47 0.29 1.35 -7.15
CA ALA A 47 0.69 2.61 -6.53
C ALA A 47 1.83 2.40 -5.52
N LEU A 48 1.75 1.38 -4.67
CA LEU A 48 2.85 1.01 -3.75
C LEU A 48 4.15 0.76 -4.52
N ARG A 49 4.09 -0.02 -5.60
CA ARG A 49 5.28 -0.33 -6.42
C ARG A 49 5.87 0.90 -7.12
N ASN A 50 5.04 1.91 -7.40
CA ASN A 50 5.50 3.18 -7.97
C ASN A 50 5.96 4.19 -6.91
N GLY A 51 5.83 3.89 -5.61
CA GLY A 51 6.08 4.83 -4.53
C GLY A 51 5.00 5.91 -4.37
N GLU A 52 3.82 5.74 -4.99
CA GLU A 52 2.65 6.60 -4.80
C GLU A 52 1.91 6.23 -3.51
N ILE A 53 2.59 6.41 -2.37
CA ILE A 53 2.15 5.89 -1.08
C ILE A 53 0.77 6.40 -0.66
N ALA A 54 0.48 7.69 -0.88
CA ALA A 54 -0.82 8.26 -0.52
C ALA A 54 -1.97 7.65 -1.33
N TYR A 55 -1.79 7.49 -2.65
CA TYR A 55 -2.80 6.89 -3.50
C TYR A 55 -2.97 5.39 -3.22
N ALA A 56 -1.88 4.70 -2.90
CA ALA A 56 -1.93 3.32 -2.47
C ALA A 56 -2.81 3.11 -1.24
N GLU A 57 -2.62 3.92 -0.21
CA GLU A 57 -3.39 3.83 1.02
C GLU A 57 -4.88 4.12 0.78
N GLU A 58 -5.20 5.15 -0.01
CA GLU A 58 -6.58 5.50 -0.38
C GLU A 58 -7.28 4.36 -1.13
N ALA A 59 -6.62 3.82 -2.16
CA ALA A 59 -7.18 2.73 -2.96
C ALA A 59 -7.32 1.43 -2.13
N ALA A 60 -6.35 1.08 -1.29
CA ALA A 60 -6.45 -0.08 -0.42
C ALA A 60 -7.60 0.08 0.59
N ALA A 61 -7.76 1.29 1.15
CA ALA A 61 -8.86 1.60 2.05
C ALA A 61 -10.20 1.44 1.36
N LYS A 62 -10.32 1.90 0.11
CA LYS A 62 -11.56 1.77 -0.65
C LYS A 62 -11.92 0.32 -0.96
N ALA A 63 -10.92 -0.51 -1.30
CA ALA A 63 -11.13 -1.95 -1.52
C ALA A 63 -11.68 -2.65 -0.26
N ALA A 64 -11.13 -2.33 0.91
CA ALA A 64 -11.58 -2.88 2.19
C ALA A 64 -12.95 -2.32 2.63
N GLU A 65 -13.26 -1.05 2.31
CA GLU A 65 -14.57 -0.45 2.58
C GLU A 65 -15.68 -1.10 1.74
N LEU A 66 -15.41 -1.36 0.47
CA LEU A 66 -16.37 -1.98 -0.46
C LEU A 66 -16.62 -3.47 -0.17
N ALA A 67 -15.65 -4.15 0.43
CA ALA A 67 -15.77 -5.57 0.79
C ALA A 67 -15.12 -5.85 2.16
N PRO A 68 -15.76 -5.41 3.27
CA PRO A 68 -15.19 -5.51 4.63
C PRO A 68 -15.08 -6.95 5.11
N ASP A 69 -15.91 -7.86 4.58
CA ASP A 69 -15.88 -9.29 4.91
C ASP A 69 -14.78 -10.04 4.15
N ASN A 70 -14.11 -9.39 3.18
CA ASN A 70 -13.02 -10.00 2.45
C ASN A 70 -11.70 -9.79 3.18
N SER A 71 -11.26 -10.83 3.89
CA SER A 71 -10.01 -10.82 4.65
C SER A 71 -8.77 -10.48 3.82
N LEU A 72 -8.78 -10.75 2.51
CA LEU A 72 -7.67 -10.39 1.63
C LEU A 72 -7.49 -8.87 1.54
N TYR A 73 -8.58 -8.13 1.35
CA TYR A 73 -8.51 -6.66 1.19
C TYR A 73 -8.24 -5.98 2.53
N VAL A 74 -8.80 -6.50 3.62
CA VAL A 74 -8.50 -6.01 4.97
C VAL A 74 -7.03 -6.24 5.32
N ALA A 75 -6.50 -7.43 5.06
CA ALA A 75 -5.08 -7.73 5.29
C ALA A 75 -4.17 -6.87 4.40
N HIS A 76 -4.55 -6.66 3.13
CA HIS A 76 -3.80 -5.81 2.22
C HIS A 76 -3.77 -4.34 2.68
N LEU A 77 -4.88 -3.80 3.19
CA LEU A 77 -4.88 -2.47 3.79
C LEU A 77 -3.93 -2.39 5.01
N GLY A 78 -3.90 -3.43 5.83
CA GLY A 78 -2.95 -3.56 6.95
C GLY A 78 -1.50 -3.47 6.47
N ALA A 79 -1.14 -4.27 5.47
CA ALA A 79 0.20 -4.27 4.87
C ALA A 79 0.57 -2.91 4.24
N VAL A 80 -0.35 -2.27 3.52
CA VAL A 80 -0.15 -0.93 2.93
C VAL A 80 0.11 0.10 4.02
N ARG A 81 -0.68 0.08 5.10
CA ARG A 81 -0.50 1.00 6.24
C ARG A 81 0.81 0.75 6.98
N ALA A 82 1.19 -0.50 7.18
CA ALA A 82 2.48 -0.84 7.77
C ALA A 82 3.64 -0.27 6.95
N GLU A 83 3.63 -0.42 5.62
CA GLU A 83 4.64 0.19 4.75
C GLU A 83 4.66 1.73 4.85
N VAL A 84 3.50 2.38 4.90
CA VAL A 84 3.40 3.84 5.09
C VAL A 84 4.05 4.26 6.41
N LEU A 85 3.78 3.52 7.49
CA LEU A 85 4.31 3.78 8.83
C LEU A 85 5.83 3.53 8.90
N VAL A 86 6.32 2.48 8.26
CA VAL A 86 7.76 2.21 8.13
C VAL A 86 8.48 3.35 7.42
N LEU A 87 7.93 3.86 6.31
CA LEU A 87 8.53 5.00 5.60
C LEU A 87 8.58 6.27 6.47
N LYS A 88 7.54 6.51 7.28
CA LYS A 88 7.54 7.60 8.26
C LYS A 88 8.59 7.36 9.35
N ALA A 89 8.74 6.13 9.83
CA ALA A 89 9.72 5.76 10.84
C ALA A 89 11.15 6.01 10.35
N GLU A 90 11.48 5.55 9.14
CA GLU A 90 12.79 5.80 8.52
C GLU A 90 13.09 7.29 8.37
N LYS A 91 12.09 8.08 7.98
CA LYS A 91 12.21 9.53 7.91
C LYS A 91 12.50 10.13 9.30
N ALA A 92 11.75 9.71 10.32
CA ALA A 92 11.95 10.15 11.69
C ALA A 92 13.36 9.79 12.21
N LEU A 93 13.90 8.62 11.85
CA LEU A 93 15.29 8.25 12.16
C LEU A 93 16.31 9.17 11.49
N GLY A 94 16.09 9.51 10.21
CA GLY A 94 16.92 10.49 9.50
C GLY A 94 16.92 11.87 10.17
N GLU A 95 15.84 12.22 10.86
CA GLU A 95 15.68 13.46 11.63
C GLU A 95 16.15 13.33 13.11
N GLY A 96 16.61 12.14 13.53
CA GLY A 96 17.06 11.86 14.89
C GLY A 96 15.93 11.66 15.92
N LEU A 97 14.69 11.50 15.45
CA LEU A 97 13.48 11.36 16.26
C LEU A 97 13.26 9.88 16.63
N ILE A 98 14.15 9.33 17.47
CA ILE A 98 14.17 7.90 17.80
C ILE A 98 12.88 7.42 18.45
N LEU A 99 12.30 8.21 19.37
CA LEU A 99 11.07 7.81 20.06
C LEU A 99 9.87 7.77 19.10
N GLU A 100 9.76 8.74 18.20
CA GLU A 100 8.72 8.77 17.17
C GLU A 100 8.88 7.59 16.21
N SER A 101 10.10 7.30 15.77
CA SER A 101 10.36 6.13 14.94
C SER A 101 9.95 4.83 15.64
N LYS A 102 10.23 4.65 16.93
CA LYS A 102 9.83 3.44 17.66
C LYS A 102 8.31 3.29 17.69
N GLN A 103 7.59 4.37 17.99
CA GLN A 103 6.13 4.35 18.00
C GLN A 103 5.56 3.99 16.62
N LEU A 104 6.10 4.58 15.56
CA LEU A 104 5.66 4.31 14.19
C LEU A 104 5.89 2.84 13.77
N LEU A 105 6.97 2.21 14.23
CA LEU A 105 7.26 0.79 13.97
C LEU A 105 6.32 -0.13 14.77
N GLU A 106 5.98 0.22 16.01
CA GLU A 106 4.97 -0.49 16.79
C GLU A 106 3.58 -0.41 16.14
N ASP A 107 3.20 0.77 15.66
CA ASP A 107 1.96 0.97 14.92
C ASP A 107 1.95 0.17 13.61
N ALA A 108 3.10 0.08 12.93
CA ALA A 108 3.26 -0.71 11.70
C ALA A 108 3.03 -2.20 11.96
N LEU A 109 3.61 -2.75 13.03
CA LEU A 109 3.45 -4.15 13.43
C LEU A 109 2.04 -4.44 13.97
N THR A 110 1.34 -3.43 14.49
CA THR A 110 -0.07 -3.54 14.83
C THR A 110 -0.95 -3.62 13.57
N ALA A 111 -0.59 -2.87 12.52
CA ALA A 111 -1.30 -2.88 11.23
C ALA A 111 -1.03 -4.15 10.42
N ASP A 112 0.22 -4.63 10.41
CA ASP A 112 0.64 -5.89 9.81
C ASP A 112 1.72 -6.56 10.68
N PRO A 113 1.34 -7.56 11.50
CA PRO A 113 2.28 -8.31 12.34
C PRO A 113 3.36 -9.06 11.58
N LEU A 114 3.22 -9.22 10.25
CA LEU A 114 4.18 -9.91 9.39
C LEU A 114 5.07 -8.95 8.60
N CYS A 115 5.02 -7.64 8.89
CA CYS A 115 5.87 -6.65 8.23
C CYS A 115 7.35 -6.83 8.64
N GLU A 116 8.09 -7.60 7.84
CA GLU A 116 9.51 -7.92 8.07
C GLU A 116 10.36 -6.66 8.22
N ARG A 117 10.13 -5.66 7.37
CA ARG A 117 10.88 -4.41 7.38
C ARG A 117 10.69 -3.61 8.67
N ALA A 118 9.48 -3.60 9.23
CA ALA A 118 9.21 -2.96 10.51
C ALA A 118 9.96 -3.66 11.65
N TYR A 119 9.95 -5.00 11.64
CA TYR A 119 10.62 -5.83 12.63
C TYR A 119 12.16 -5.65 12.60
N GLU A 120 12.75 -5.64 11.41
CA GLU A 120 14.19 -5.42 11.23
C GLU A 120 14.64 -4.06 11.76
N LEU A 121 13.90 -2.99 11.42
CA LEU A 121 14.19 -1.64 11.91
C LEU A 121 14.05 -1.53 13.42
N GLN A 122 13.02 -2.17 14.01
CA GLN A 122 12.82 -2.17 15.45
C GLN A 122 14.00 -2.83 16.18
N GLN A 123 14.44 -4.01 15.72
CA GLN A 123 15.59 -4.71 16.30
C GLN A 123 16.89 -3.90 16.18
N ALA A 124 17.11 -3.24 15.05
CA ALA A 124 18.29 -2.38 14.87
C ALA A 124 18.33 -1.22 15.87
N LEU A 125 17.17 -0.63 16.20
CA LEU A 125 17.07 0.45 17.19
C LEU A 125 17.27 -0.03 18.62
N GLU A 126 16.89 -1.26 18.93
CA GLU A 126 17.12 -1.87 20.24
C GLU A 126 18.60 -2.18 20.47
N GLN A 127 19.34 -2.54 19.41
CA GLN A 127 20.77 -2.83 19.48
C GLN A 127 21.66 -1.58 19.50
N SER A 128 21.10 -0.41 19.14
CA SER A 128 21.83 0.85 19.02
C SER A 128 21.70 1.79 20.24
N GLY A 129 20.93 1.39 21.27
CA GLY A 129 20.72 2.15 22.51
C GLY A 129 21.45 1.54 23.69
#